data_AF-A0A2P6SDD8-F1
#
_entry.id   AF-A0A2P6SDD8-F1
#
_cell.length_a   1.000
_cell.length_b   1.000
_cell.length_c   1.000
_cell.angle_alpha   90.00
_cell.angle_beta   90.00
_cell.angle_gamma   90.00
#
_symmetry.space_group_name_H-M   'P 1'
#
loop_
_entity.id
_entity.type
_entity.pdbx_description
1 polymer ?
#
loop_
_entity_poly.entity_id
_entity_poly.type
_entity_poly.pdbx_seq_one_letter_code
_entity_poly.pdbx_strand_id
1 'polypeptide(L)'
;MAAEETLELQRLIHLMLENLTSLLGSLAALQIEKSLEGMTSLDDLIPSLRKIRKLAELLDMPLKAITTAWETGELRNGGFTSSEVEDFIKAIFQDSPLRKDYLLRVHGNF
;
A
#
# COMPACT_ATOMS: atom_id res chain seq x y z
N MET A 1 11.35 13.22 13.24
CA MET A 1 10.88 13.83 11.98
C MET A 1 10.14 12.80 11.15
N ALA A 2 10.79 11.79 10.56
CA ALA A 2 10.10 10.81 9.69
C ALA A 2 8.89 10.06 10.30
N ALA A 3 8.90 9.68 11.59
CA ALA A 3 7.82 8.87 12.16
C ALA A 3 6.47 9.61 12.26
N GLU A 4 6.49 10.92 12.56
CA GLU A 4 5.26 11.73 12.65
C GLU A 4 4.69 12.00 11.25
N GLU A 5 5.56 12.36 10.30
CA GLU A 5 5.20 12.53 8.88
C GLU A 5 4.64 11.24 8.25
N THR A 6 5.20 10.08 8.62
CA THR A 6 4.71 8.75 8.18
C THR A 6 3.29 8.49 8.67
N LEU A 7 3.02 8.81 9.94
CA LEU A 7 1.72 8.64 10.56
C LEU A 7 0.69 9.64 10.01
N GLU A 8 1.10 10.87 9.71
CA GLU A 8 0.24 11.85 9.03
C GLU A 8 -0.11 11.40 7.61
N LEU A 9 0.88 10.91 6.84
CA LEU A 9 0.66 10.37 5.49
C LEU A 9 -0.32 9.19 5.52
N GLN A 10 -0.16 8.29 6.47
CA GLN A 10 -1.06 7.15 6.64
C GLN A 10 -2.50 7.60 6.93
N ARG A 11 -2.71 8.53 7.86
CA ARG A 11 -4.04 9.10 8.15
C ARG A 11 -4.64 9.76 6.92
N LEU A 12 -3.84 10.47 6.15
CA LEU A 12 -4.29 11.10 4.91
C LEU A 12 -4.75 10.06 3.88
N ILE A 13 -4.00 8.96 3.72
CA ILE A 13 -4.39 7.85 2.83
C ILE A 13 -5.71 7.23 3.28
N HIS A 14 -5.88 6.95 4.58
CA HIS A 14 -7.14 6.41 5.11
C HIS A 14 -8.32 7.36 4.86
N LEU A 15 -8.16 8.65 5.15
CA LEU A 15 -9.19 9.66 4.90
C LEU A 15 -9.57 9.75 3.41
N MET A 16 -8.58 9.70 2.52
CA MET A 16 -8.81 9.67 1.08
C MET A 16 -9.61 8.43 0.66
N LEU A 17 -9.25 7.24 1.17
CA LEU A 17 -9.93 5.99 0.86
C LEU A 17 -11.38 5.97 1.37
N GLU A 18 -11.62 6.48 2.58
CA GLU A 18 -12.97 6.61 3.16
C GLU A 18 -13.84 7.55 2.31
N ASN A 19 -13.30 8.70 1.91
CA ASN A 19 -14.00 9.66 1.06
C ASN A 19 -14.30 9.10 -0.33
N LEU A 20 -13.36 8.40 -0.96
CA LEU A 20 -13.56 7.75 -2.26
C LEU A 20 -14.63 6.66 -2.16
N THR A 21 -14.63 5.88 -1.08
CA THR A 21 -15.64 4.83 -0.84
C THR A 21 -17.03 5.45 -0.70
N SER A 22 -17.16 6.55 0.05
CA SER A 22 -18.41 7.30 0.23
C SER A 22 -18.92 7.90 -1.09
N LEU A 23 -18.03 8.51 -1.87
CA LEU A 23 -18.38 9.13 -3.16
C LEU A 23 -18.83 8.06 -4.17
N LEU A 24 -18.14 6.93 -4.24
CA LEU A 24 -18.51 5.81 -5.12
C LEU A 24 -19.81 5.14 -4.67
N GLY A 25 -20.04 5.00 -3.36
CA GLY A 25 -21.32 4.55 -2.81
C GLY A 25 -22.47 5.49 -3.19
N SER A 26 -22.23 6.80 -3.14
CA SER A 26 -23.20 7.81 -3.58
C SER A 26 -23.46 7.75 -5.08
N LEU A 27 -22.42 7.57 -5.90
CA LEU A 27 -22.54 7.42 -7.35
C LEU A 27 -23.27 6.12 -7.73
N ALA A 28 -22.99 5.02 -7.04
CA ALA A 28 -23.70 3.76 -7.21
C ALA A 28 -25.19 3.92 -6.88
N ALA A 29 -25.53 4.64 -5.80
CA ALA A 29 -26.92 4.94 -5.44
C ALA A 29 -27.64 5.76 -6.52
N LEU A 30 -26.95 6.68 -7.20
CA LEU A 30 -27.47 7.43 -8.35
C LEU A 30 -27.61 6.55 -9.62
N GLN A 31 -26.81 5.49 -9.75
CA GLN A 31 -26.82 4.59 -10.91
C GLN A 31 -27.80 3.41 -10.77
N ILE A 32 -28.54 3.28 -9.66
CA ILE A 32 -29.56 2.23 -9.47
C ILE A 32 -30.67 2.28 -10.55
N GLU A 33 -30.80 3.35 -11.33
CA GLU A 33 -31.69 3.39 -12.50
C GLU A 33 -31.16 2.66 -13.76
N LYS A 34 -29.90 2.23 -13.81
CA LYS A 34 -29.35 1.49 -14.96
C LYS A 34 -28.33 0.43 -14.55
N SER A 35 -28.86 -0.76 -14.24
CA SER A 35 -28.18 -2.07 -14.19
C SER A 35 -26.76 -2.06 -13.61
N LEU A 36 -26.66 -2.11 -12.28
CA LEU A 36 -25.40 -2.32 -11.54
C LEU A 36 -25.28 -3.76 -11.01
N GLU A 37 -25.90 -4.73 -11.67
CA GLU A 37 -25.77 -6.16 -11.37
C GLU A 37 -24.42 -6.64 -11.91
N GLY A 38 -23.39 -6.61 -11.06
CA GLY A 38 -22.06 -7.10 -11.40
C GLY A 38 -20.91 -6.19 -11.00
N MET A 39 -21.15 -5.18 -10.14
CA MET A 39 -20.08 -4.35 -9.59
C MET A 39 -19.09 -5.23 -8.83
N THR A 40 -18.03 -5.59 -9.54
CA THR A 40 -16.80 -6.19 -9.05
C THR A 40 -16.23 -5.30 -7.93
N SER A 41 -15.38 -5.85 -7.06
CA SER A 41 -14.82 -5.11 -5.92
C SER A 41 -14.28 -3.74 -6.36
N LEU A 42 -14.29 -2.71 -5.49
CA LEU A 42 -13.63 -1.42 -5.77
C LEU A 42 -12.19 -1.60 -6.28
N ASP A 43 -11.57 -2.69 -5.85
CA ASP A 43 -10.25 -3.13 -6.24
C ASP A 43 -10.15 -3.68 -7.66
N ASP A 44 -11.23 -4.22 -8.19
CA ASP A 44 -11.33 -4.65 -9.59
C ASP A 44 -11.60 -3.44 -10.50
N LEU A 45 -12.39 -2.47 -10.03
CA LEU A 45 -12.70 -1.23 -10.77
C LEU A 45 -11.50 -0.29 -10.85
N ILE A 46 -10.75 -0.16 -9.74
CA ILE A 46 -9.58 0.72 -9.65
C ILE A 46 -8.42 -0.10 -9.04
N PRO A 47 -7.68 -0.87 -9.87
CA PRO A 47 -6.57 -1.71 -9.40
C PRO A 47 -5.49 -0.93 -8.62
N SER A 48 -5.31 0.37 -8.91
CA SER A 48 -4.37 1.23 -8.18
C SER A 48 -4.77 1.45 -6.72
N LEU A 49 -6.05 1.31 -6.35
CA LEU A 49 -6.48 1.38 -4.95
C LEU A 49 -5.90 0.25 -4.12
N ARG A 50 -5.74 -0.96 -4.68
CA ARG A 50 -5.10 -2.09 -3.98
C ARG A 50 -3.71 -1.71 -3.50
N LYS A 51 -2.91 -1.10 -4.39
CA LYS A 51 -1.54 -0.68 -4.10
C LYS A 51 -1.51 0.43 -3.03
N ILE A 52 -2.47 1.37 -3.08
CA ILE A 52 -2.60 2.44 -2.07
C ILE A 52 -2.98 1.89 -0.69
N ARG A 53 -3.93 0.95 -0.60
CA ARG A 53 -4.27 0.33 0.70
C ARG A 53 -3.08 -0.44 1.26
N LYS A 54 -2.37 -1.15 0.40
CA LYS A 54 -1.16 -1.87 0.82
C LYS A 54 -0.06 -0.93 1.28
N LEU A 55 0.06 0.25 0.66
CA LEU A 55 0.99 1.28 1.13
C LEU A 55 0.64 1.79 2.53
N ALA A 56 -0.65 1.99 2.85
CA ALA A 56 -1.07 2.36 4.20
C ALA A 56 -0.69 1.30 5.23
N GLU A 57 -0.87 0.01 4.91
CA GLU A 57 -0.42 -1.09 5.77
C GLU A 57 1.11 -1.09 5.95
N LEU A 58 1.87 -0.84 4.88
CA LEU A 58 3.33 -0.80 4.93
C LEU A 58 3.86 0.31 5.84
N LEU A 59 3.19 1.46 5.91
CA LEU A 59 3.57 2.58 6.78
C LEU A 59 3.48 2.22 8.28
N ASP A 60 2.64 1.25 8.65
CA ASP A 60 2.47 0.74 10.01
C ASP A 60 3.33 -0.48 10.33
N MET A 61 3.91 -1.12 9.31
CA MET A 61 4.64 -2.37 9.50
C MET A 61 6.07 -2.14 10.01
N PRO A 62 6.56 -2.95 10.97
CA PRO A 62 7.98 -2.98 11.29
C PRO A 62 8.78 -3.57 10.12
N LEU A 63 10.03 -3.14 9.95
CA LEU A 63 10.92 -3.59 8.87
C LEU A 63 10.96 -5.13 8.69
N LYS A 64 10.91 -5.89 9.79
CA LYS A 64 10.89 -7.36 9.77
C LYS A 64 9.63 -7.91 9.09
N ALA A 65 8.45 -7.32 9.33
CA ALA A 65 7.21 -7.73 8.70
C ALA A 65 7.21 -7.42 7.20
N ILE A 66 7.75 -6.24 6.83
CA ILE A 66 7.94 -5.86 5.42
C ILE A 66 8.87 -6.87 4.73
N THR A 67 9.93 -7.29 5.41
CA THR A 67 10.87 -8.29 4.88
C THR A 67 10.18 -9.60 4.57
N THR A 68 9.39 -10.10 5.51
CA THR A 68 8.64 -11.34 5.32
C THR A 68 7.62 -11.20 4.18
N ALA A 69 6.90 -10.08 4.09
CA ALA A 69 5.95 -9.82 3.00
C ALA A 69 6.61 -9.74 1.61
N TRP A 70 7.88 -9.30 1.53
CA TRP A 70 8.66 -9.32 0.30
C TRP A 70 9.10 -10.74 -0.08
N GLU A 71 9.60 -11.50 0.90
CA GLU A 71 10.09 -12.88 0.72
C GLU A 71 8.96 -13.85 0.35
N THR A 72 7.74 -13.65 0.87
CA THR A 72 6.56 -14.45 0.51
C THR A 72 5.98 -14.08 -0.86
N GLY A 73 6.45 -13.01 -1.49
CA GLY A 73 5.92 -12.49 -2.75
C GLY A 73 4.61 -11.71 -2.60
N GLU A 74 4.12 -11.47 -1.38
CA GLU A 74 2.90 -10.72 -1.12
C GLU A 74 2.96 -9.29 -1.70
N LEU A 75 4.10 -8.61 -1.52
CA LEU A 75 4.29 -7.27 -2.07
C LEU A 75 4.40 -7.27 -3.60
N ARG A 76 4.98 -8.31 -4.20
CA ARG A 76 5.01 -8.48 -5.67
C ARG A 76 3.60 -8.70 -6.22
N ASN A 77 2.79 -9.51 -5.55
CA ASN A 77 1.38 -9.71 -5.90
C ASN A 77 0.55 -8.44 -5.73
N GLY A 78 0.93 -7.57 -4.79
CA GLY A 78 0.37 -6.22 -4.61
C GLY A 78 0.84 -5.19 -5.66
N GLY A 79 1.69 -5.58 -6.60
CA GLY A 79 2.17 -4.71 -7.68
C GLY A 79 3.35 -3.81 -7.30
N PHE A 80 4.09 -4.14 -6.25
CA PHE A 80 5.32 -3.43 -5.88
C PHE A 80 6.54 -4.02 -6.59
N THR A 81 7.42 -3.15 -7.07
CA THR A 81 8.73 -3.53 -7.60
C THR A 81 9.78 -3.56 -6.49
N SER A 82 10.90 -4.22 -6.75
CA SER A 82 12.04 -4.27 -5.82
C SER A 82 12.57 -2.88 -5.48
N SER A 83 12.65 -1.99 -6.49
CA SER A 83 13.14 -0.62 -6.31
C SER A 83 12.17 0.21 -5.46
N GLU A 84 10.86 0.06 -5.65
CA GLU A 84 9.85 0.78 -4.86
C GLU A 84 9.92 0.38 -3.38
N VAL A 85 10.08 -0.91 -3.08
CA VAL A 85 10.21 -1.40 -1.70
C VAL A 85 11.51 -0.94 -1.06
N GLU A 86 12.60 -0.92 -1.82
CA GLU A 86 13.88 -0.38 -1.38
C GLU A 86 13.80 1.11 -1.05
N ASP A 87 13.26 1.92 -1.96
CA ASP A 87 13.13 3.37 -1.78
C ASP A 87 12.19 3.71 -0.62
N PHE A 88 11.10 2.95 -0.46
CA PHE A 88 10.23 3.04 0.70
C PHE A 88 11.00 2.84 2.00
N ILE A 89 11.84 1.79 2.07
CA ILE A 89 12.57 1.49 3.31
C ILE A 89 13.64 2.54 3.60
N LYS A 90 14.30 3.08 2.58
CA LYS A 90 15.24 4.19 2.73
C LYS A 90 14.55 5.46 3.23
N ALA A 91 13.31 5.72 2.80
CA ALA A 91 12.56 6.89 3.18
C ALA A 91 12.01 6.82 4.63
N ILE A 92 11.51 5.64 5.04
CA ILE A 92 10.80 5.49 6.32
C ILE A 92 11.74 5.07 7.47
N PHE A 93 12.73 4.20 7.20
CA PHE A 93 13.58 3.64 8.26
C PHE A 93 14.94 4.31 8.30
N GLN A 94 15.37 4.70 9.51
CA GLN A 94 16.71 5.22 9.74
C GLN A 94 17.80 4.18 9.46
N ASP A 95 19.00 4.68 9.17
CA ASP A 95 20.20 3.88 8.98
C ASP A 95 20.45 2.97 10.18
N SER A 96 20.29 1.67 9.97
CA SER A 96 20.55 0.64 10.99
C SER A 96 21.18 -0.60 10.35
N PRO A 97 21.89 -1.44 11.13
CA PRO A 97 22.41 -2.71 10.65
C PRO A 97 21.32 -3.61 10.05
N LEU A 98 20.13 -3.61 10.64
CA LEU A 98 18.96 -4.36 10.15
C LEU A 98 18.49 -3.85 8.77
N ARG A 99 18.48 -2.53 8.57
CA ARG A 99 18.13 -1.93 7.27
C ARG A 99 19.14 -2.32 6.19
N LYS A 100 20.44 -2.34 6.52
CA LYS A 100 21.50 -2.74 5.58
C LYS A 100 21.39 -4.21 5.19
N ASP A 101 21.16 -5.10 6.16
CA ASP A 101 20.96 -6.53 5.90
C ASP A 101 19.76 -6.76 4.96
N TYR A 102 18.66 -6.05 5.20
CA TYR A 102 17.49 -6.15 4.34
C TYR A 102 17.76 -5.67 2.90
N LEU A 103 18.38 -4.50 2.74
CA LEU A 103 18.71 -3.98 1.42
C LEU A 103 19.57 -4.96 0.62
N LEU A 104 20.52 -5.64 1.26
CA LEU A 104 21.32 -6.68 0.62
C LEU A 104 20.48 -7.88 0.14
N ARG A 105 19.47 -8.31 0.91
CA ARG A 105 18.57 -9.41 0.54
C ARG A 105 17.64 -9.07 -0.62
N VAL A 106 17.19 -7.82 -0.68
CA VAL A 106 16.37 -7.33 -1.81
C VAL A 106 17.18 -7.29 -3.10
N HIS A 107 18.45 -6.88 -3.03
CA HIS A 107 19.36 -6.89 -4.19
C HIS A 107 19.84 -8.29 -4.58
N GLY A 108 19.94 -9.24 -3.64
CA GLY A 108 20.49 -10.58 -3.90
C GLY A 108 19.53 -11.58 -4.54
N ASN A 109 18.22 -11.30 -4.54
CA ASN A 109 17.20 -12.16 -5.14
C ASN A 109 16.92 -11.71 -6.60
N PHE A 110 17.76 -12.19 -7.52
CA PHE A 110 17.53 -12.12 -8.98
C PHE A 110 16.74 -13.32 -9.47
#